data_AF-K8GJ78-F1
#
_entry.id   AF-K8GJ78-F1
#
_cell.length_a   1.000
_cell.length_b   1.000
_cell.length_c   1.000
_cell.angle_alpha   90.00
_cell.angle_beta   90.00
_cell.angle_gamma   90.00
#
_symmetry.space_group_name_H-M   'P 1'
#
loop_
_entity.id
_entity.type
_entity.pdbx_description
1 polymer ?
#
loop_
_entity_poly.entity_id
_entity_poly.type
_entity_poly.pdbx_seq_one_letter_code
_entity_poly.pdbx_strand_id
1 'polypeptide(L)'
;MNPSRLDIAQQPDASRHWRSRPGYLSEGDSDFESVHVLLGQFLADRHSPDPLPDESLLTENAKFDWGNGTPLEKVIQSQADLEFLMQHPVLFRNAIAIIEPWQHVGKNLLGEAVRASLNVAYIAQKIADCDSILFPLWESGLLDPDVVVPLITSGLAVVVEGGDPSVRDASTFDGANCSLSDLHGLVEKLLISRSPTSALALFICLGHQLAAQGHINLIKRAVQQVLNIESLPRDGNSKMLKSLQRVCRQIETVGSSLKITKRNGHVIAEVWDHPEFAVGPNEHKEVGDRRLHHYQSPDGEALGIPQELISAHEITADEYEGVIDTAIEYEREVNIAMFHSDKVNEEAILFANWAYRLLHDAIIPHRSTLAGSRLAWLLKLPDAIEILCSTTIGDEIVTECSATCIIYKDFESKLVRRSFTCQFHPELLSDLRTVGMAEPPTYARLKTDDGARLFARLLYEGMQE
;
A
#
# COMPACT_ATOMS: atom_id res chain seq x y z
N MET A 1 28.21 59.55 -4.21
CA MET A 1 27.32 58.91 -5.21
C MET A 1 27.65 57.42 -5.20
N ASN A 2 26.79 56.62 -4.59
CA ASN A 2 26.83 55.17 -4.63
C ASN A 2 25.35 54.73 -4.61
N PRO A 3 24.83 54.08 -5.66
CA PRO A 3 23.42 53.76 -5.72
C PRO A 3 23.09 52.63 -4.73
N SER A 4 21.98 52.87 -4.03
CA SER A 4 21.34 52.04 -3.03
C SER A 4 21.09 50.61 -3.49
N ARG A 5 21.36 49.67 -2.57
CA ARG A 5 20.83 48.31 -2.58
C ARG A 5 19.33 48.37 -2.82
N LEU A 6 18.90 47.82 -3.95
CA LEU A 6 17.51 47.43 -4.17
C LEU A 6 17.24 46.25 -3.26
N ASP A 7 16.44 46.50 -2.22
CA ASP A 7 15.66 45.48 -1.55
C ASP A 7 14.80 44.80 -2.63
N ILE A 8 15.19 43.58 -3.00
CA ILE A 8 14.28 42.65 -3.67
C ILE A 8 13.27 42.27 -2.59
N ALA A 9 12.18 43.02 -2.51
CA ALA A 9 10.99 42.57 -1.83
C ALA A 9 10.62 41.21 -2.42
N GLN A 10 10.75 40.16 -1.61
CA GLN A 10 10.06 38.90 -1.87
C GLN A 10 8.58 39.27 -1.98
N GLN A 11 8.05 39.20 -3.20
CA GLN A 11 6.61 39.19 -3.38
C GLN A 11 6.09 37.95 -2.64
N PRO A 12 5.12 38.09 -1.72
CA PRO A 12 4.44 36.93 -1.18
C PRO A 12 3.71 36.25 -2.34
N ASP A 13 4.00 34.97 -2.56
CA ASP A 13 3.38 34.16 -3.60
C ASP A 13 1.87 34.07 -3.31
N ALA A 14 1.11 34.87 -4.04
CA ALA A 14 -0.33 34.91 -3.94
C ALA A 14 -0.89 33.71 -4.71
N SER A 15 -1.40 32.71 -3.99
CA SER A 15 -2.67 31.97 -4.28
C SER A 15 -2.68 30.46 -3.95
N ARG A 16 -1.96 30.00 -2.92
CA ARG A 16 -2.24 28.68 -2.34
C ARG A 16 -2.90 28.84 -0.97
N HIS A 17 -4.17 28.48 -0.90
CA HIS A 17 -4.95 28.49 0.35
C HIS A 17 -4.70 27.22 1.17
N TRP A 18 -3.44 26.82 1.35
CA TRP A 18 -3.09 25.69 2.21
C TRP A 18 -2.90 26.15 3.64
N ARG A 19 -3.46 25.41 4.61
CA ARG A 19 -3.13 25.65 6.01
C ARG A 19 -1.63 25.44 6.19
N SER A 20 -1.00 26.33 6.95
CA SER A 20 0.44 26.29 7.24
C SER A 20 0.79 25.41 8.45
N ARG A 21 -0.22 25.01 9.22
CA ARG A 21 -0.11 24.22 10.45
C ARG A 21 -0.92 22.92 10.29
N PRO A 22 -0.42 21.78 10.82
CA PRO A 22 -1.10 20.50 10.75
C PRO A 22 -2.23 20.40 11.79
N GLY A 23 -3.24 19.57 11.51
CA GLY A 23 -4.40 19.40 12.40
C GLY A 23 -5.51 20.40 12.09
N TYR A 24 -6.76 19.91 12.04
CA TYR A 24 -7.94 20.71 11.69
C TYR A 24 -8.87 20.90 12.89
N LEU A 25 -9.03 19.85 13.70
CA LEU A 25 -9.97 19.79 14.82
C LEU A 25 -9.33 20.18 16.14
N SER A 26 -8.06 19.83 16.35
CA SER A 26 -7.39 20.04 17.63
C SER A 26 -6.88 21.49 17.79
N GLU A 27 -6.91 22.01 19.02
CA GLU A 27 -6.36 23.33 19.34
C GLU A 27 -4.82 23.36 19.24
N GLY A 28 -4.18 22.20 19.34
CA GLY A 28 -2.76 21.98 19.12
C GLY A 28 -2.46 21.63 17.65
N ASP A 29 -1.20 21.74 17.24
CA ASP A 29 -0.80 21.22 15.93
C ASP A 29 -0.72 19.70 15.99
N SER A 30 -1.28 19.00 15.00
CA SER A 30 -1.16 17.53 14.92
C SER A 30 0.28 17.10 14.61
N ASP A 31 0.76 16.11 15.36
CA ASP A 31 2.06 15.46 15.15
C ASP A 31 1.94 13.93 15.20
N PHE A 32 3.09 13.23 15.06
CA PHE A 32 3.12 11.78 15.07
C PHE A 32 2.52 11.23 16.38
N GLU A 33 2.98 11.76 17.52
CA GLU A 33 2.55 11.32 18.84
C GLU A 33 1.05 11.54 19.06
N SER A 34 0.51 12.70 18.69
CA SER A 34 -0.91 12.99 18.83
C SER A 34 -1.76 12.06 17.97
N VAL A 35 -1.41 11.90 16.69
CA VAL A 35 -2.12 11.01 15.76
C VAL A 35 -2.09 9.58 16.28
N HIS A 36 -0.91 9.11 16.69
CA HIS A 36 -0.74 7.74 17.16
C HIS A 36 -1.50 7.44 18.45
N VAL A 37 -1.53 8.38 19.41
CA VAL A 37 -2.33 8.26 20.64
C VAL A 37 -3.82 8.19 20.34
N LEU A 38 -4.31 9.03 19.42
CA LEU A 38 -5.73 9.06 19.04
C LEU A 38 -6.16 7.78 18.31
N LEU A 39 -5.33 7.25 17.41
CA LEU A 39 -5.54 5.94 16.79
C LEU A 39 -5.61 4.83 17.85
N GLY A 40 -4.67 4.82 18.80
CA GLY A 40 -4.67 3.86 19.90
C GLY A 40 -5.95 3.95 20.76
N GLN A 41 -6.40 5.16 21.08
CA GLN A 41 -7.64 5.38 21.82
C GLN A 41 -8.89 4.93 21.06
N PHE A 42 -8.92 5.12 19.74
CA PHE A 42 -10.01 4.64 18.88
C PHE A 42 -10.08 3.10 18.86
N LEU A 43 -8.93 2.44 18.85
CA LEU A 43 -8.84 0.98 18.79
C LEU A 43 -9.08 0.30 20.14
N ALA A 44 -8.79 0.97 21.25
CA ALA A 44 -8.85 0.42 22.60
C ALA A 44 -10.20 -0.23 22.95
N ASP A 45 -11.31 0.32 22.45
CA ASP A 45 -12.65 -0.21 22.63
C ASP A 45 -13.63 0.32 21.56
N ARG A 46 -14.89 -0.14 21.63
CA ARG A 46 -15.98 0.28 20.74
C ARG A 46 -16.93 1.34 21.35
N HIS A 47 -16.64 1.89 22.53
CA HIS A 47 -17.61 2.69 23.31
C HIS A 47 -17.09 4.02 23.86
N SER A 48 -15.78 4.19 24.00
CA SER A 48 -15.18 5.43 24.49
C SER A 48 -15.54 6.58 23.56
N PRO A 49 -15.85 7.77 24.12
CA PRO A 49 -16.30 8.92 23.36
C PRO A 49 -15.19 9.49 22.47
N ASP A 50 -15.61 10.32 21.50
CA ASP A 50 -14.70 11.10 20.66
C ASP A 50 -13.85 12.04 21.55
N PRO A 51 -12.51 11.93 21.54
CA PRO A 51 -11.65 12.85 22.29
C PRO A 51 -11.48 14.21 21.60
N LEU A 52 -11.85 14.33 20.32
CA LEU A 52 -11.74 15.56 19.54
C LEU A 52 -12.99 16.43 19.71
N PRO A 53 -12.91 17.74 19.42
CA PRO A 53 -14.06 18.63 19.44
C PRO A 53 -15.19 18.13 18.52
N ASP A 54 -16.44 18.39 18.94
CA ASP A 54 -17.63 18.07 18.14
C ASP A 54 -17.84 19.12 17.03
N GLU A 55 -16.86 19.19 16.13
CA GLU A 55 -16.87 20.06 14.96
C GLU A 55 -17.08 19.26 13.67
N SER A 56 -17.83 19.87 12.74
CA SER A 56 -18.09 19.25 11.44
C SER A 56 -16.93 19.48 10.49
N LEU A 57 -16.43 18.40 9.90
CA LEU A 57 -15.48 18.42 8.78
C LEU A 57 -16.07 19.02 7.49
N LEU A 58 -17.37 19.32 7.47
CA LEU A 58 -18.07 19.92 6.32
C LEU A 58 -18.20 21.44 6.40
N THR A 59 -17.73 22.07 7.47
CA THR A 59 -17.99 23.50 7.74
C THR A 59 -17.46 24.41 6.63
N GLU A 60 -16.22 24.19 6.20
CA GLU A 60 -15.56 24.96 5.13
C GLU A 60 -15.57 24.22 3.79
N ASN A 61 -15.98 22.95 3.78
CA ASN A 61 -16.03 22.09 2.61
C ASN A 61 -17.30 21.23 2.65
N ALA A 62 -18.44 21.83 2.27
CA ALA A 62 -19.76 21.22 2.43
C ALA A 62 -19.95 19.88 1.68
N LYS A 63 -19.15 19.63 0.64
CA LYS A 63 -19.19 18.38 -0.14
C LYS A 63 -18.08 17.40 0.25
N PHE A 64 -17.18 17.80 1.15
CA PHE A 64 -15.96 17.06 1.48
C PHE A 64 -15.20 16.62 0.23
N ASP A 65 -14.80 17.56 -0.61
CA ASP A 65 -14.12 17.26 -1.88
C ASP A 65 -12.75 17.93 -1.95
N TRP A 66 -11.82 17.29 -2.66
CA TRP A 66 -10.42 17.70 -2.73
C TRP A 66 -10.26 19.07 -3.40
N GLY A 67 -9.40 19.91 -2.82
CA GLY A 67 -9.10 21.26 -3.33
C GLY A 67 -10.21 22.30 -3.13
N ASN A 68 -11.37 21.93 -2.57
CA ASN A 68 -12.53 22.81 -2.43
C ASN A 68 -12.64 23.49 -1.05
N GLY A 69 -11.73 23.21 -0.13
CA GLY A 69 -11.71 23.78 1.21
C GLY A 69 -10.98 22.88 2.21
N THR A 70 -10.84 23.36 3.44
CA THR A 70 -10.26 22.58 4.54
C THR A 70 -11.20 21.42 4.93
N PRO A 71 -10.65 20.28 5.40
CA PRO A 71 -9.22 19.96 5.58
C PRO A 71 -8.56 19.33 4.32
N LEU A 72 -9.19 19.41 3.15
CA LEU A 72 -8.77 18.72 1.92
C LEU A 72 -8.09 19.64 0.90
N GLU A 73 -7.45 20.70 1.36
CA GLU A 73 -6.93 21.74 0.48
C GLU A 73 -5.64 21.33 -0.26
N LYS A 74 -4.92 20.31 0.23
CA LYS A 74 -3.59 19.90 -0.24
C LYS A 74 -3.67 18.88 -1.38
N VAL A 75 -3.72 19.36 -2.62
CA VAL A 75 -3.72 18.52 -3.84
C VAL A 75 -2.48 18.82 -4.69
N ILE A 76 -1.75 17.77 -5.09
CA ILE A 76 -0.53 17.88 -5.91
C ILE A 76 -0.87 17.63 -7.39
N GLN A 77 -1.20 18.70 -8.12
CA GLN A 77 -1.59 18.64 -9.53
C GLN A 77 -0.43 18.93 -10.51
N SER A 78 0.69 19.46 -10.01
CA SER A 78 1.79 19.96 -10.83
C SER A 78 3.14 19.90 -10.11
N GLN A 79 4.22 20.06 -10.90
CA GLN A 79 5.57 20.19 -10.37
C GLN A 79 5.71 21.37 -9.39
N ALA A 80 5.02 22.49 -9.64
CA ALA A 80 5.01 23.63 -8.73
C ALA A 80 4.34 23.30 -7.39
N ASP A 81 3.40 22.34 -7.35
CA ASP A 81 2.79 21.87 -6.10
C ASP A 81 3.76 21.06 -5.27
N LEU A 82 4.49 20.16 -5.93
CA LEU A 82 5.52 19.36 -5.29
C LEU A 82 6.65 20.26 -4.74
N GLU A 83 7.11 21.23 -5.52
CA GLU A 83 8.16 22.18 -5.10
C GLU A 83 7.73 23.02 -3.90
N PHE A 84 6.48 23.50 -3.89
CA PHE A 84 5.93 24.21 -2.73
C PHE A 84 5.90 23.30 -1.50
N LEU A 85 5.42 22.06 -1.65
CA LEU A 85 5.36 21.10 -0.55
C LEU A 85 6.76 20.80 0.02
N MET A 86 7.76 20.61 -0.84
CA MET A 86 9.17 20.40 -0.45
C MET A 86 9.75 21.56 0.38
N GLN A 87 9.31 22.80 0.10
CA GLN A 87 9.74 23.98 0.85
C GLN A 87 9.07 24.09 2.23
N HIS A 88 8.02 23.31 2.50
CA HIS A 88 7.24 23.36 3.73
C HIS A 88 7.11 21.97 4.39
N PRO A 89 8.19 21.41 4.96
CA PRO A 89 8.19 20.05 5.54
C PRO A 89 7.11 19.77 6.58
N VAL A 90 6.70 20.80 7.33
CA VAL A 90 5.63 20.68 8.34
C VAL A 90 4.29 20.23 7.73
N LEU A 91 4.06 20.46 6.44
CA LEU A 91 2.81 20.13 5.78
C LEU A 91 2.67 18.64 5.44
N PHE A 92 3.78 17.91 5.29
CA PHE A 92 3.77 16.50 4.89
C PHE A 92 4.32 15.53 5.93
N ARG A 93 5.18 15.97 6.86
CA ARG A 93 5.77 15.07 7.87
C ARG A 93 4.74 14.46 8.82
N ASN A 94 3.66 15.19 9.10
CA ASN A 94 2.59 14.78 10.01
C ASN A 94 1.29 14.46 9.24
N ALA A 95 1.40 14.14 7.96
CA ALA A 95 0.26 13.85 7.10
C ALA A 95 0.38 12.46 6.47
N ILE A 96 -0.76 11.92 6.06
CA ILE A 96 -0.80 10.77 5.15
C ILE A 96 -0.78 11.26 3.70
N ALA A 97 0.02 10.60 2.87
CA ALA A 97 0.00 10.81 1.42
C ALA A 97 -0.96 9.80 0.80
N ILE A 98 -1.96 10.28 0.05
CA ILE A 98 -2.94 9.44 -0.64
C ILE A 98 -2.68 9.53 -2.13
N ILE A 99 -2.43 8.39 -2.77
CA ILE A 99 -2.19 8.26 -4.20
C ILE A 99 -3.45 7.71 -4.83
N GLU A 100 -4.02 8.42 -5.80
CA GLU A 100 -5.09 7.90 -6.66
C GLU A 100 -4.49 7.45 -7.99
N PRO A 101 -4.42 6.12 -8.25
CA PRO A 101 -4.07 5.63 -9.57
C PRO A 101 -5.17 5.92 -10.60
N TRP A 102 -6.41 6.09 -10.14
CA TRP A 102 -7.60 6.35 -10.96
C TRP A 102 -8.64 7.20 -10.22
N GLN A 103 -9.52 7.88 -10.95
CA GLN A 103 -10.50 8.84 -10.41
C GLN A 103 -11.56 8.25 -9.47
N HIS A 104 -11.86 6.96 -9.59
CA HIS A 104 -12.84 6.26 -8.74
C HIS A 104 -12.57 4.76 -8.72
N VAL A 105 -13.02 4.07 -7.67
CA VAL A 105 -12.89 2.62 -7.53
C VAL A 105 -13.99 1.85 -8.28
N GLY A 106 -15.05 2.55 -8.70
CA GLY A 106 -16.16 1.98 -9.44
C GLY A 106 -17.44 2.80 -9.27
N LYS A 107 -18.57 2.27 -9.76
CA LYS A 107 -19.91 2.84 -9.55
C LYS A 107 -20.77 1.96 -8.65
N ASN A 108 -21.32 2.53 -7.59
CA ASN A 108 -22.13 1.79 -6.61
C ASN A 108 -23.51 1.41 -7.18
N LEU A 109 -24.35 0.77 -6.37
CA LEU A 109 -25.70 0.34 -6.78
C LEU A 109 -26.64 1.50 -7.16
N LEU A 110 -26.33 2.73 -6.75
CA LEU A 110 -27.04 3.95 -7.11
C LEU A 110 -26.48 4.61 -8.40
N GLY A 111 -25.42 4.04 -8.97
CA GLY A 111 -24.73 4.59 -10.15
C GLY A 111 -23.75 5.71 -9.83
N GLU A 112 -23.46 5.96 -8.54
CA GLU A 112 -22.54 7.01 -8.09
C GLU A 112 -21.10 6.52 -8.22
N ALA A 113 -20.22 7.35 -8.77
CA ALA A 113 -18.79 7.08 -8.77
C ALA A 113 -18.24 7.20 -7.34
N VAL A 114 -17.52 6.17 -6.90
CA VAL A 114 -16.97 6.11 -5.54
C VAL A 114 -15.51 6.51 -5.57
N ARG A 115 -15.20 7.70 -5.07
CA ARG A 115 -13.84 8.21 -4.87
C ARG A 115 -13.39 7.88 -3.45
N ALA A 116 -12.65 6.78 -3.28
CA ALA A 116 -12.30 6.21 -1.98
C ALA A 116 -11.29 7.05 -1.16
N SER A 117 -10.43 7.83 -1.82
CA SER A 117 -9.48 8.73 -1.16
C SER A 117 -10.13 9.71 -0.18
N LEU A 118 -11.36 10.14 -0.46
CA LEU A 118 -12.14 11.00 0.42
C LEU A 118 -12.54 10.29 1.70
N ASN A 119 -12.85 9.00 1.63
CA ASN A 119 -13.15 8.19 2.81
C ASN A 119 -11.90 7.99 3.66
N VAL A 120 -10.74 7.70 3.05
CA VAL A 120 -9.45 7.64 3.76
C VAL A 120 -9.15 8.93 4.51
N ALA A 121 -9.24 10.08 3.82
CA ALA A 121 -8.98 11.37 4.43
C ALA A 121 -9.98 11.71 5.55
N TYR A 122 -11.26 11.37 5.36
CA TYR A 122 -12.28 11.60 6.38
C TYR A 122 -12.02 10.78 7.64
N ILE A 123 -11.73 9.48 7.50
CA ILE A 123 -11.47 8.58 8.62
C ILE A 123 -10.22 9.04 9.37
N ALA A 124 -9.14 9.34 8.66
CA ALA A 124 -7.90 9.84 9.27
C ALA A 124 -8.10 11.16 10.03
N GLN A 125 -8.84 12.11 9.46
CA GLN A 125 -9.14 13.38 10.11
C GLN A 125 -10.08 13.20 11.31
N LYS A 126 -11.16 12.43 11.16
CA LYS A 126 -12.20 12.31 12.18
C LYS A 126 -11.75 11.50 13.39
N ILE A 127 -10.87 10.52 13.19
CA ILE A 127 -10.42 9.64 14.28
C ILE A 127 -9.17 10.16 14.96
N ALA A 128 -8.25 10.78 14.20
CA ALA A 128 -6.91 11.09 14.67
C ALA A 128 -6.43 12.51 14.35
N ASP A 129 -7.32 13.38 13.86
CA ASP A 129 -6.99 14.74 13.40
C ASP A 129 -5.77 14.77 12.45
N CYS A 130 -5.67 13.74 11.62
CA CYS A 130 -4.53 13.53 10.74
C CYS A 130 -4.81 14.13 9.36
N ASP A 131 -4.00 15.12 8.99
CA ASP A 131 -4.07 15.76 7.68
C ASP A 131 -3.73 14.77 6.56
N SER A 132 -4.27 15.03 5.37
CA SER A 132 -4.02 14.24 4.16
C SER A 132 -3.50 15.11 3.01
N ILE A 133 -2.69 14.52 2.14
CA ILE A 133 -2.19 15.13 0.90
C ILE A 133 -2.54 14.22 -0.26
N LEU A 134 -3.22 14.75 -1.27
CA LEU A 134 -3.63 13.99 -2.45
C LEU A 134 -2.62 14.09 -3.59
N PHE A 135 -2.29 12.95 -4.19
CA PHE A 135 -1.58 12.80 -5.45
C PHE A 135 -2.51 12.12 -6.49
N PRO A 136 -3.30 12.90 -7.27
CA PRO A 136 -4.24 12.35 -8.24
C PRO A 136 -3.54 12.01 -9.55
N LEU A 137 -2.77 10.93 -9.59
CA LEU A 137 -1.89 10.62 -10.72
C LEU A 137 -2.64 10.46 -12.05
N TRP A 138 -3.89 10.01 -12.01
CA TRP A 138 -4.74 9.94 -13.20
C TRP A 138 -4.98 11.32 -13.84
N GLU A 139 -4.93 12.40 -13.06
CA GLU A 139 -5.11 13.78 -13.49
C GLU A 139 -3.76 14.51 -13.64
N SER A 140 -2.85 14.38 -12.68
CA SER A 140 -1.58 15.13 -12.67
C SER A 140 -0.47 14.49 -13.49
N GLY A 141 -0.60 13.18 -13.79
CA GLY A 141 0.46 12.36 -14.33
C GLY A 141 1.53 12.00 -13.30
N LEU A 142 2.51 11.19 -13.72
CA LEU A 142 3.61 10.79 -12.84
C LEU A 142 4.66 11.92 -12.75
N LEU A 143 4.71 12.60 -11.60
CA LEU A 143 5.86 13.43 -11.23
C LEU A 143 7.08 12.56 -10.91
N ASP A 144 8.29 13.12 -10.99
CA ASP A 144 9.55 12.37 -10.85
C ASP A 144 9.56 11.47 -9.59
N PRO A 145 9.52 10.13 -9.75
CA PRO A 145 9.49 9.20 -8.62
C PRO A 145 10.74 9.29 -7.74
N ASP A 146 11.89 9.76 -8.26
CA ASP A 146 13.10 10.01 -7.45
C ASP A 146 12.93 11.16 -6.46
N VAL A 147 11.94 12.03 -6.69
CA VAL A 147 11.59 13.13 -5.78
C VAL A 147 10.36 12.79 -4.95
N VAL A 148 9.31 12.27 -5.59
CA VAL A 148 8.02 12.00 -4.94
C VAL A 148 8.15 10.96 -3.84
N VAL A 149 8.76 9.81 -4.12
CA VAL A 149 8.80 8.70 -3.15
C VAL A 149 9.52 9.08 -1.85
N PRO A 150 10.74 9.66 -1.86
CA PRO A 150 11.38 10.12 -0.63
C PRO A 150 10.56 11.16 0.14
N LEU A 151 9.82 12.02 -0.55
CA LEU A 151 8.97 13.02 0.09
C LEU A 151 7.79 12.36 0.81
N ILE A 152 6.99 11.55 0.12
CA ILE A 152 5.77 10.98 0.71
C ILE A 152 6.08 9.94 1.78
N THR A 153 7.18 9.21 1.61
CA THR A 153 7.65 8.25 2.61
C THR A 153 8.27 8.91 3.83
N SER A 154 8.41 10.24 3.88
CA SER A 154 8.82 10.95 5.09
C SER A 154 7.66 11.50 5.93
N GLY A 155 6.42 11.22 5.50
CA GLY A 155 5.20 11.46 6.27
C GLY A 155 4.85 10.30 7.21
N LEU A 156 3.56 10.20 7.58
CA LEU A 156 3.07 9.18 8.52
C LEU A 156 2.73 7.86 7.83
N ALA A 157 2.05 7.92 6.69
CA ALA A 157 1.68 6.77 5.87
C ALA A 157 1.58 7.17 4.40
N VAL A 158 1.77 6.20 3.50
CA VAL A 158 1.42 6.30 2.08
C VAL A 158 0.28 5.34 1.81
N VAL A 159 -0.86 5.83 1.34
CA VAL A 159 -1.99 5.01 0.93
C VAL A 159 -2.10 5.04 -0.59
N VAL A 160 -2.03 3.88 -1.24
CA VAL A 160 -2.24 3.72 -2.67
C VAL A 160 -3.63 3.13 -2.87
N GLU A 161 -4.54 3.95 -3.37
CA GLU A 161 -5.97 3.65 -3.44
C GLU A 161 -6.34 2.65 -4.55
N GLY A 162 -7.61 2.27 -4.53
CA GLY A 162 -8.22 1.49 -5.58
C GLY A 162 -8.44 2.25 -6.89
N GLY A 163 -8.96 1.53 -7.89
CA GLY A 163 -9.33 2.07 -9.19
C GLY A 163 -10.13 1.06 -10.00
N ASP A 164 -10.95 1.57 -10.92
CA ASP A 164 -11.73 0.78 -11.89
C ASP A 164 -10.88 0.02 -12.96
N PRO A 165 -9.68 0.49 -13.37
CA PRO A 165 -8.84 -0.22 -14.34
C PRO A 165 -8.32 -1.58 -13.86
N SER A 166 -7.80 -2.37 -14.80
CA SER A 166 -7.21 -3.69 -14.54
C SER A 166 -5.71 -3.70 -14.84
N VAL A 167 -4.89 -4.15 -13.89
CA VAL A 167 -3.43 -4.30 -14.10
C VAL A 167 -3.06 -5.35 -15.15
N ARG A 168 -4.03 -6.17 -15.60
CA ARG A 168 -3.83 -7.18 -16.64
C ARG A 168 -3.88 -6.59 -18.05
N ASP A 169 -4.48 -5.41 -18.20
CA ASP A 169 -4.70 -4.75 -19.49
C ASP A 169 -4.41 -3.26 -19.40
N ALA A 170 -3.25 -2.87 -19.93
CA ALA A 170 -2.78 -1.48 -19.95
C ALA A 170 -3.75 -0.53 -20.66
N SER A 171 -4.56 -1.01 -21.62
CA SER A 171 -5.52 -0.15 -22.34
C SER A 171 -6.68 0.32 -21.44
N THR A 172 -6.91 -0.34 -20.31
CA THR A 172 -7.93 0.09 -19.34
C THR A 172 -7.56 1.37 -18.60
N PHE A 173 -6.29 1.82 -18.72
CA PHE A 173 -5.80 3.09 -18.20
C PHE A 173 -5.86 4.22 -19.24
N ASP A 174 -6.34 3.95 -20.46
CA ASP A 174 -6.44 4.95 -21.52
C ASP A 174 -7.33 6.13 -21.06
N GLY A 175 -6.83 7.36 -21.28
CA GLY A 175 -7.51 8.60 -20.90
C GLY A 175 -7.03 9.20 -19.57
N ALA A 176 -6.22 8.49 -18.77
CA ALA A 176 -5.47 9.10 -17.68
C ALA A 176 -4.14 9.72 -18.16
N ASN A 177 -3.60 10.62 -17.35
CA ASN A 177 -2.28 11.21 -17.55
C ASN A 177 -1.13 10.34 -17.01
N CYS A 178 -1.43 9.14 -16.50
CA CYS A 178 -0.46 8.19 -15.96
C CYS A 178 -0.75 6.79 -16.55
N SER A 179 0.29 6.13 -17.06
CA SER A 179 0.16 4.78 -17.63
C SER A 179 0.29 3.68 -16.58
N LEU A 180 -0.12 2.46 -16.90
CA LEU A 180 0.14 1.29 -16.04
C LEU A 180 1.64 1.09 -15.78
N SER A 181 2.50 1.35 -16.77
CA SER A 181 3.96 1.25 -16.60
C SER A 181 4.51 2.28 -15.61
N ASP A 182 3.95 3.50 -15.63
CA ASP A 182 4.30 4.56 -14.69
C ASP A 182 3.92 4.18 -13.26
N LEU A 183 2.71 3.63 -13.08
CA LEU A 183 2.22 3.13 -11.80
C LEU A 183 3.07 1.97 -11.27
N HIS A 184 3.47 1.01 -12.12
CA HIS A 184 4.40 -0.04 -11.71
C HIS A 184 5.75 0.53 -11.27
N GLY A 185 6.32 1.47 -12.02
CA GLY A 185 7.58 2.12 -11.65
C GLY A 185 7.52 2.83 -10.29
N LEU A 186 6.39 3.49 -10.00
CA LEU A 186 6.15 4.13 -8.71
C LEU A 186 6.00 3.11 -7.57
N VAL A 187 5.16 2.08 -7.77
CA VAL A 187 4.88 1.07 -6.74
C VAL A 187 6.11 0.23 -6.44
N GLU A 188 6.87 -0.22 -7.45
CA GLU A 188 8.14 -0.92 -7.25
C GLU A 188 9.13 -0.09 -6.42
N LYS A 189 9.14 1.24 -6.62
CA LYS A 189 9.98 2.16 -5.86
C LYS A 189 9.52 2.32 -4.42
N LEU A 190 8.20 2.40 -4.20
CA LEU A 190 7.61 2.39 -2.85
C LEU A 190 7.96 1.09 -2.12
N LEU A 191 7.80 -0.06 -2.76
CA LEU A 191 8.11 -1.39 -2.22
C LEU A 191 9.56 -1.54 -1.78
N ILE A 192 10.52 -0.78 -2.34
CA ILE A 192 11.94 -0.80 -1.94
C ILE A 192 12.40 0.46 -1.20
N SER A 193 11.45 1.32 -0.79
CA SER A 193 11.74 2.57 -0.06
C SER A 193 11.65 2.45 1.46
N ARG A 194 11.09 1.35 1.97
CA ARG A 194 10.95 1.12 3.42
C ARG A 194 12.34 1.15 4.08
N SER A 195 12.47 1.97 5.11
CA SER A 195 13.70 2.28 5.83
C SER A 195 13.39 2.66 7.28
N PRO A 196 14.40 2.89 8.15
CA PRO A 196 14.18 3.23 9.56
C PRO A 196 13.35 4.44 9.90
N THR A 197 13.15 5.34 8.97
CA THR A 197 12.41 6.58 9.19
C THR A 197 11.37 6.80 8.11
N SER A 198 11.06 5.79 7.31
CA SER A 198 10.02 5.92 6.29
C SER A 198 8.65 5.68 6.89
N ALA A 199 7.61 6.15 6.21
CA ALA A 199 6.22 5.83 6.41
C ALA A 199 5.92 4.36 6.03
N LEU A 200 4.86 3.79 6.61
CA LEU A 200 4.27 2.54 6.08
C LEU A 200 3.63 2.80 4.71
N ALA A 201 3.54 1.76 3.88
CA ALA A 201 2.70 1.80 2.68
C ALA A 201 1.48 0.89 2.85
N LEU A 202 0.30 1.40 2.55
CA LEU A 202 -0.96 0.67 2.54
C LEU A 202 -1.52 0.67 1.11
N PHE A 203 -1.68 -0.51 0.52
CA PHE A 203 -2.10 -0.67 -0.86
C PHE A 203 -3.50 -1.27 -0.93
N ILE A 204 -4.49 -0.55 -1.45
CA ILE A 204 -5.91 -0.91 -1.38
C ILE A 204 -6.45 -1.20 -2.79
N CYS A 205 -7.16 -2.31 -2.97
CA CYS A 205 -7.82 -2.72 -4.21
C CYS A 205 -6.86 -2.73 -5.43
N LEU A 206 -6.91 -1.72 -6.31
CA LEU A 206 -5.95 -1.58 -7.41
C LEU A 206 -4.51 -1.40 -6.90
N GLY A 207 -4.31 -0.71 -5.77
CA GLY A 207 -3.02 -0.66 -5.09
C GLY A 207 -2.50 -2.05 -4.74
N HIS A 208 -3.35 -2.94 -4.20
CA HIS A 208 -3.00 -4.32 -3.86
C HIS A 208 -2.59 -5.13 -5.10
N GLN A 209 -3.30 -4.95 -6.21
CA GLN A 209 -2.95 -5.55 -7.50
C GLN A 209 -1.62 -5.03 -8.06
N LEU A 210 -1.39 -3.73 -8.00
CA LEU A 210 -0.13 -3.10 -8.42
C LEU A 210 1.05 -3.59 -7.56
N ALA A 211 0.85 -3.75 -6.25
CA ALA A 211 1.86 -4.29 -5.34
C ALA A 211 2.20 -5.74 -5.66
N ALA A 212 1.18 -6.60 -5.88
CA ALA A 212 1.38 -7.99 -6.28
C ALA A 212 2.20 -8.11 -7.56
N GLN A 213 1.87 -7.34 -8.61
CA GLN A 213 2.65 -7.31 -9.84
C GLN A 213 4.05 -6.72 -9.62
N GLY A 214 4.17 -5.69 -8.79
CA GLY A 214 5.43 -5.05 -8.42
C GLY A 214 6.41 -6.03 -7.76
N HIS A 215 5.93 -6.92 -6.88
CA HIS A 215 6.77 -7.98 -6.31
C HIS A 215 7.36 -8.90 -7.38
N ILE A 216 6.53 -9.35 -8.32
CA ILE A 216 6.98 -10.22 -9.43
C ILE A 216 7.99 -9.49 -10.31
N ASN A 217 7.75 -8.21 -10.63
CA ASN A 217 8.68 -7.40 -11.42
C ASN A 217 10.04 -7.23 -10.72
N LEU A 218 10.03 -6.93 -9.42
CA LEU A 218 11.25 -6.78 -8.62
C LEU A 218 12.06 -8.08 -8.55
N ILE A 219 11.39 -9.22 -8.38
CA ILE A 219 12.04 -10.55 -8.37
C ILE A 219 12.66 -10.85 -9.74
N LYS A 220 11.91 -10.65 -10.83
CA LYS A 220 12.42 -10.83 -12.21
C LYS A 220 13.61 -9.94 -12.48
N ARG A 221 13.55 -8.67 -12.06
CA ARG A 221 14.67 -7.73 -12.16
C ARG A 221 15.88 -8.21 -11.36
N ALA A 222 15.69 -8.71 -10.14
CA ALA A 222 16.78 -9.26 -9.33
C ALA A 222 17.43 -10.46 -10.03
N VAL A 223 16.63 -11.42 -10.50
CA VAL A 223 17.09 -12.60 -11.25
C VAL A 223 17.89 -12.18 -12.48
N GLN A 224 17.31 -11.35 -13.35
CA GLN A 224 17.94 -10.90 -14.58
C GLN A 224 19.26 -10.18 -14.31
N GLN A 225 19.27 -9.25 -13.34
CA GLN A 225 20.47 -8.50 -13.02
C GLN A 225 21.56 -9.38 -12.43
N VAL A 226 21.24 -10.31 -11.53
CA VAL A 226 22.25 -11.21 -10.93
C VAL A 226 22.83 -12.17 -11.97
N LEU A 227 22.00 -12.75 -12.83
CA LEU A 227 22.43 -13.72 -13.84
C LEU A 227 23.29 -13.09 -14.95
N ASN A 228 23.06 -11.82 -15.28
CA ASN A 228 23.80 -11.09 -16.31
C ASN A 228 25.17 -10.54 -15.85
N ILE A 229 25.55 -10.78 -14.59
CA ILE A 229 26.81 -10.27 -14.04
C ILE A 229 27.85 -11.39 -14.00
N GLU A 230 29.01 -11.14 -14.61
CA GLU A 230 30.12 -12.11 -14.63
C GLU A 230 31.03 -12.01 -13.40
N SER A 231 31.15 -10.82 -12.81
CA SER A 231 32.01 -10.58 -11.66
C SER A 231 31.56 -9.39 -10.80
N LEU A 232 31.95 -9.43 -9.53
CA LEU A 232 31.78 -8.34 -8.57
C LEU A 232 33.15 -7.97 -7.98
N PRO A 233 33.62 -6.71 -8.10
CA PRO A 233 35.00 -6.33 -7.78
C PRO A 233 35.49 -6.71 -6.38
N ARG A 234 34.58 -6.71 -5.39
CA ARG A 234 34.89 -7.01 -3.98
C ARG A 234 34.65 -8.48 -3.60
N ASP A 235 34.17 -9.31 -4.53
CA ASP A 235 33.92 -10.75 -4.34
C ASP A 235 35.09 -11.57 -4.89
N GLY A 236 36.25 -11.47 -4.24
CA GLY A 236 37.53 -11.97 -4.76
C GLY A 236 37.61 -13.48 -5.02
N ASN A 237 36.66 -14.28 -4.53
CA ASN A 237 36.54 -15.72 -4.80
C ASN A 237 35.22 -16.10 -5.52
N SER A 238 34.45 -15.10 -5.94
CA SER A 238 33.14 -15.23 -6.59
C SER A 238 32.12 -16.02 -5.76
N LYS A 239 32.31 -16.19 -4.45
CA LYS A 239 31.42 -17.02 -3.62
C LYS A 239 30.04 -16.39 -3.52
N MET A 240 29.98 -15.07 -3.31
CA MET A 240 28.72 -14.35 -3.19
C MET A 240 27.94 -14.41 -4.50
N LEU A 241 28.59 -14.04 -5.61
CA LEU A 241 27.94 -14.02 -6.93
C LEU A 241 27.45 -15.41 -7.33
N LYS A 242 28.25 -16.46 -7.11
CA LYS A 242 27.83 -17.84 -7.41
C LYS A 242 26.67 -18.29 -6.54
N SER A 243 26.64 -17.90 -5.26
CA SER A 243 25.52 -18.21 -4.36
C SER A 243 24.23 -17.56 -4.84
N LEU A 244 24.28 -16.24 -5.14
CA LEU A 244 23.14 -15.49 -5.66
C LEU A 244 22.67 -16.03 -7.02
N GLN A 245 23.58 -16.32 -7.95
CA GLN A 245 23.23 -16.88 -9.26
C GLN A 245 22.57 -18.25 -9.14
N ARG A 246 23.02 -19.10 -8.20
CA ARG A 246 22.37 -20.39 -7.94
C ARG A 246 20.92 -20.20 -7.50
N VAL A 247 20.68 -19.30 -6.54
CA VAL A 247 19.32 -18.98 -6.09
C VAL A 247 18.48 -18.37 -7.20
N CYS A 248 19.03 -17.42 -7.96
CA CYS A 248 18.31 -16.78 -9.06
C CYS A 248 17.90 -17.77 -10.16
N ARG A 249 18.73 -18.79 -10.47
CA ARG A 249 18.35 -19.87 -11.40
C ARG A 249 17.22 -20.74 -10.85
N GLN A 250 17.20 -21.00 -9.55
CA GLN A 250 16.11 -21.74 -8.90
C GLN A 250 14.80 -20.94 -9.00
N ILE A 251 14.85 -19.64 -8.66
CA ILE A 251 13.71 -18.73 -8.77
C ILE A 251 13.20 -18.66 -10.22
N GLU A 252 14.10 -18.50 -11.19
CA GLU A 252 13.75 -18.49 -12.62
C GLU A 252 13.07 -19.79 -13.05
N THR A 253 13.56 -20.94 -12.58
CA THR A 253 12.99 -22.25 -12.91
C THR A 253 11.57 -22.39 -12.39
N VAL A 254 11.31 -22.03 -11.14
CA VAL A 254 9.97 -22.07 -10.55
C VAL A 254 9.06 -21.03 -11.21
N GLY A 255 9.50 -19.78 -11.35
CA GLY A 255 8.70 -18.72 -12.00
C GLY A 255 8.35 -19.03 -13.45
N SER A 256 9.22 -19.73 -14.17
CA SER A 256 8.98 -20.13 -15.58
C SER A 256 8.20 -21.44 -15.72
N SER A 257 7.72 -22.04 -14.64
CA SER A 257 6.94 -23.28 -14.68
C SER A 257 5.72 -23.28 -13.76
N LEU A 258 5.62 -22.34 -12.81
CA LEU A 258 4.48 -22.19 -11.92
C LEU A 258 3.26 -21.73 -12.71
N LYS A 259 2.21 -22.54 -12.64
CA LYS A 259 0.92 -22.24 -13.26
C LYS A 259 0.00 -21.59 -12.24
N ILE A 260 -0.85 -20.69 -12.73
CA ILE A 260 -1.96 -20.14 -11.95
C ILE A 260 -3.24 -20.84 -12.40
N THR A 261 -3.91 -21.51 -11.47
CA THR A 261 -5.07 -22.34 -11.77
C THR A 261 -6.27 -21.91 -10.94
N LYS A 262 -7.35 -21.48 -11.59
CA LYS A 262 -8.60 -21.18 -10.92
C LYS A 262 -9.22 -22.45 -10.34
N ARG A 263 -10.11 -22.32 -9.35
CA ARG A 263 -10.74 -23.47 -8.66
C ARG A 263 -11.49 -24.43 -9.58
N ASN A 264 -11.98 -23.95 -10.70
CA ASN A 264 -12.64 -24.78 -11.72
C ASN A 264 -11.64 -25.58 -12.58
N GLY A 265 -10.34 -25.54 -12.26
CA GLY A 265 -9.26 -26.20 -12.99
C GLY A 265 -8.76 -25.41 -14.20
N HIS A 266 -9.27 -24.21 -14.45
CA HIS A 266 -8.86 -23.40 -15.59
C HIS A 266 -7.51 -22.71 -15.30
N VAL A 267 -6.51 -23.03 -16.12
CA VAL A 267 -5.19 -22.39 -16.08
C VAL A 267 -5.27 -21.03 -16.78
N ILE A 268 -4.99 -19.95 -16.05
CA ILE A 268 -5.00 -18.57 -16.57
C ILE A 268 -3.61 -18.00 -16.84
N ALA A 269 -2.56 -18.62 -16.29
CA ALA A 269 -1.17 -18.28 -16.58
C ALA A 269 -0.30 -19.52 -16.44
N GLU A 270 0.70 -19.66 -17.31
CA GLU A 270 1.63 -20.80 -17.27
C GLU A 270 3.05 -20.42 -16.81
N VAL A 271 3.35 -19.13 -16.76
CA VAL A 271 4.67 -18.57 -16.45
C VAL A 271 4.54 -17.16 -15.83
N TRP A 272 5.56 -16.71 -15.10
CA TRP A 272 5.66 -15.38 -14.49
C TRP A 272 5.77 -14.18 -15.45
N ASP A 273 5.84 -14.44 -16.76
CA ASP A 273 5.79 -13.43 -17.82
C ASP A 273 4.36 -13.20 -18.33
N HIS A 274 3.42 -14.06 -17.93
CA HIS A 274 2.03 -13.91 -18.32
C HIS A 274 1.41 -12.70 -17.63
N PRO A 275 0.63 -11.84 -18.33
CA PRO A 275 -0.03 -10.68 -17.73
C PRO A 275 -0.96 -11.01 -16.56
N GLU A 276 -1.48 -12.24 -16.54
CA GLU A 276 -2.39 -12.70 -15.50
C GLU A 276 -1.71 -13.50 -14.38
N PHE A 277 -0.37 -13.50 -14.31
CA PHE A 277 0.35 -14.29 -13.33
C PHE A 277 0.13 -13.76 -11.90
N ALA A 278 0.37 -12.47 -11.67
CA ALA A 278 0.19 -11.88 -10.33
C ALA A 278 -1.28 -11.62 -9.99
N VAL A 279 -2.07 -11.23 -11.00
CA VAL A 279 -3.47 -10.85 -10.86
C VAL A 279 -4.28 -11.52 -11.95
N GLY A 280 -5.42 -12.12 -11.59
CA GLY A 280 -6.32 -12.75 -12.55
C GLY A 280 -7.73 -12.18 -12.45
N PRO A 281 -8.62 -12.50 -13.41
CA PRO A 281 -10.04 -12.23 -13.24
C PRO A 281 -10.57 -12.96 -12.00
N ASN A 282 -11.47 -12.31 -11.28
CA ASN A 282 -12.28 -12.97 -10.26
C ASN A 282 -13.39 -13.78 -10.95
N GLU A 283 -13.80 -14.90 -10.36
CA GLU A 283 -14.87 -15.75 -10.89
C GLU A 283 -16.20 -14.99 -10.96
N HIS A 284 -16.43 -14.11 -9.98
CA HIS A 284 -17.57 -13.19 -9.92
C HIS A 284 -17.12 -11.81 -9.44
N LYS A 285 -17.81 -10.75 -9.88
CA LYS A 285 -17.58 -9.41 -9.33
C LYS A 285 -17.98 -9.39 -7.86
N GLU A 286 -17.08 -8.96 -6.99
CA GLU A 286 -17.34 -8.85 -5.56
C GLU A 286 -17.70 -7.43 -5.19
N VAL A 287 -18.95 -7.27 -4.75
CA VAL A 287 -19.52 -6.00 -4.31
C VAL A 287 -20.27 -6.21 -2.99
N GLY A 288 -20.06 -5.32 -2.04
CA GLY A 288 -20.71 -5.31 -0.73
C GLY A 288 -19.95 -6.09 0.33
N ASP A 289 -20.61 -6.37 1.45
CA ASP A 289 -19.96 -6.93 2.63
C ASP A 289 -19.47 -8.37 2.40
N ARG A 290 -18.26 -8.65 2.88
CA ARG A 290 -17.72 -10.01 3.05
C ARG A 290 -17.18 -10.19 4.45
N ARG A 291 -17.18 -11.43 4.91
CA ARG A 291 -16.53 -11.80 6.16
C ARG A 291 -15.06 -12.09 5.90
N LEU A 292 -14.17 -11.48 6.70
CA LEU A 292 -12.78 -11.91 6.75
C LEU A 292 -12.67 -13.26 7.45
N HIS A 293 -11.79 -14.10 6.91
CA HIS A 293 -11.50 -15.42 7.42
C HIS A 293 -9.98 -15.60 7.47
N HIS A 294 -9.49 -16.35 8.47
CA HIS A 294 -8.07 -16.69 8.52
C HIS A 294 -7.63 -17.36 7.22
N TYR A 295 -6.46 -16.96 6.74
CA TYR A 295 -5.85 -17.66 5.62
C TYR A 295 -5.53 -19.11 6.02
N GLN A 296 -5.75 -20.03 5.10
CA GLN A 296 -5.39 -21.43 5.26
C GLN A 296 -4.55 -21.84 4.07
N SER A 297 -3.39 -22.44 4.33
CA SER A 297 -2.52 -22.96 3.28
C SER A 297 -3.30 -23.88 2.33
N PRO A 298 -3.13 -23.72 1.01
CA PRO A 298 -3.79 -24.60 0.05
C PRO A 298 -3.23 -26.03 0.11
N ASP A 299 -4.01 -26.99 -0.38
CA ASP A 299 -3.51 -28.32 -0.71
C ASP A 299 -2.64 -28.23 -1.99
N GLY A 300 -1.32 -28.21 -1.79
CA GLY A 300 -0.35 -28.04 -2.87
C GLY A 300 -0.38 -29.16 -3.90
N GLU A 301 -0.66 -30.42 -3.51
CA GLU A 301 -0.76 -31.52 -4.45
C GLU A 301 -2.01 -31.38 -5.33
N ALA A 302 -3.13 -30.98 -4.73
CA ALA A 302 -4.38 -30.79 -5.47
C ALA A 302 -4.31 -29.63 -6.47
N LEU A 303 -3.62 -28.54 -6.12
CA LEU A 303 -3.51 -27.33 -6.94
C LEU A 303 -2.25 -27.26 -7.82
N GLY A 304 -1.33 -28.22 -7.66
CA GLY A 304 -0.05 -28.21 -8.40
C GLY A 304 0.91 -27.10 -7.94
N ILE A 305 0.75 -26.62 -6.70
CA ILE A 305 1.64 -25.62 -6.10
C ILE A 305 2.82 -26.35 -5.46
N PRO A 306 4.08 -26.00 -5.81
CA PRO A 306 5.24 -26.63 -5.18
C PRO A 306 5.21 -26.47 -3.66
N GLN A 307 5.40 -27.58 -2.94
CA GLN A 307 5.33 -27.61 -1.47
C GLN A 307 6.31 -26.62 -0.80
N GLU A 308 7.45 -26.34 -1.44
CA GLU A 308 8.42 -25.36 -0.94
C GLU A 308 7.88 -23.92 -0.88
N LEU A 309 6.92 -23.56 -1.73
CA LEU A 309 6.25 -22.25 -1.68
C LEU A 309 5.30 -22.16 -0.48
N ILE A 310 4.52 -23.22 -0.24
CA ILE A 310 3.59 -23.32 0.88
C ILE A 310 4.36 -23.31 2.20
N SER A 311 5.35 -24.19 2.35
CA SER A 311 6.15 -24.27 3.57
C SER A 311 6.93 -22.99 3.86
N ALA A 312 7.35 -22.24 2.84
CA ALA A 312 7.97 -20.93 3.04
C ALA A 312 6.98 -19.89 3.60
N HIS A 313 5.71 -19.95 3.21
CA HIS A 313 4.66 -19.08 3.77
C HIS A 313 4.31 -19.49 5.20
N GLU A 314 4.18 -20.78 5.49
CA GLU A 314 3.93 -21.28 6.86
C GLU A 314 5.03 -20.85 7.84
N ILE A 315 6.30 -20.89 7.41
CA ILE A 315 7.42 -20.38 8.22
C ILE A 315 7.31 -18.85 8.43
N THR A 316 6.88 -18.10 7.41
CA THR A 316 6.68 -16.65 7.56
C THR A 316 5.55 -16.38 8.56
N ALA A 317 4.42 -17.06 8.45
CA ALA A 317 3.28 -16.89 9.37
C ALA A 317 3.61 -17.30 10.82
N ASP A 318 4.52 -18.27 11.03
CA ASP A 318 5.00 -18.62 12.37
C ASP A 318 6.04 -17.61 12.91
N GLU A 319 6.90 -17.06 12.04
CA GLU A 319 7.96 -16.12 12.44
C GLU A 319 7.43 -14.73 12.82
N TYR A 320 6.31 -14.30 12.22
CA TYR A 320 5.77 -12.95 12.37
C TYR A 320 4.33 -12.99 12.87
N GLU A 321 4.03 -12.17 13.88
CA GLU A 321 2.64 -12.01 14.35
C GLU A 321 1.80 -11.24 13.31
N GLY A 322 0.65 -11.82 12.93
CA GLY A 322 -0.26 -11.28 11.93
C GLY A 322 -1.21 -10.23 12.49
N VAL A 323 -1.08 -8.97 12.04
CA VAL A 323 -1.90 -7.83 12.50
C VAL A 323 -3.40 -8.04 12.27
N ILE A 324 -3.77 -8.69 11.15
CA ILE A 324 -5.17 -8.97 10.82
C ILE A 324 -5.66 -10.21 11.57
N ASP A 325 -4.81 -11.20 11.84
CA ASP A 325 -5.18 -12.38 12.63
C ASP A 325 -5.62 -11.97 14.02
N THR A 326 -4.90 -11.04 14.65
CA THR A 326 -5.29 -10.45 15.92
C THR A 326 -6.70 -9.83 15.86
N ALA A 327 -7.04 -9.15 14.76
CA ALA A 327 -8.38 -8.58 14.58
C ALA A 327 -9.46 -9.67 14.43
N ILE A 328 -9.19 -10.73 13.65
CA ILE A 328 -10.12 -11.85 13.45
C ILE A 328 -10.29 -12.68 14.75
N GLU A 329 -9.25 -12.82 15.57
CA GLU A 329 -9.30 -13.56 16.82
C GLU A 329 -10.12 -12.84 17.91
N TYR A 330 -9.94 -11.52 18.02
CA TYR A 330 -10.63 -10.72 19.04
C TYR A 330 -12.06 -10.34 18.64
N GLU A 331 -12.32 -10.15 17.35
CA GLU A 331 -13.62 -9.74 16.83
C GLU A 331 -14.32 -10.96 16.20
N ARG A 332 -15.48 -11.35 16.76
CA ARG A 332 -16.14 -12.63 16.44
C ARG A 332 -16.46 -12.82 14.96
N GLU A 333 -16.79 -11.74 14.26
CA GLU A 333 -16.96 -11.65 12.81
C GLU A 333 -16.49 -10.27 12.36
N VAL A 334 -15.57 -10.20 11.40
CA VAL A 334 -15.06 -8.94 10.83
C VAL A 334 -15.64 -8.78 9.43
N ASN A 335 -16.52 -7.80 9.23
CA ASN A 335 -17.15 -7.54 7.95
C ASN A 335 -16.49 -6.36 7.21
N ILE A 336 -16.21 -6.53 5.93
CA ILE A 336 -15.48 -5.56 5.12
C ILE A 336 -16.16 -5.31 3.78
N ALA A 337 -16.01 -4.10 3.26
CA ALA A 337 -16.53 -3.72 1.97
C ALA A 337 -15.64 -4.26 0.82
N MET A 338 -16.24 -5.02 -0.09
CA MET A 338 -15.62 -5.41 -1.36
C MET A 338 -16.14 -4.56 -2.51
N PHE A 339 -15.25 -4.24 -3.46
CA PHE A 339 -15.64 -3.53 -4.67
C PHE A 339 -14.69 -3.72 -5.86
N HIS A 340 -14.51 -4.96 -6.32
CA HIS A 340 -13.55 -5.28 -7.38
C HIS A 340 -14.01 -6.45 -8.28
N SER A 341 -13.36 -6.60 -9.44
CA SER A 341 -13.59 -7.69 -10.40
C SER A 341 -12.35 -8.54 -10.70
N ASP A 342 -11.18 -8.07 -10.29
CA ASP A 342 -9.91 -8.78 -10.41
C ASP A 342 -9.45 -9.19 -9.00
N LYS A 343 -8.64 -10.24 -8.91
CA LYS A 343 -8.06 -10.72 -7.65
C LYS A 343 -6.58 -11.05 -7.80
N VAL A 344 -5.81 -10.79 -6.75
CA VAL A 344 -4.43 -11.27 -6.65
C VAL A 344 -4.42 -12.79 -6.53
N ASN A 345 -3.55 -13.44 -7.29
CA ASN A 345 -3.45 -14.90 -7.28
C ASN A 345 -2.59 -15.36 -6.09
N GLU A 346 -3.10 -16.32 -5.32
CA GLU A 346 -2.44 -16.89 -4.14
C GLU A 346 -1.06 -17.46 -4.49
N GLU A 347 -0.95 -18.19 -5.60
CA GLU A 347 0.28 -18.86 -6.03
C GLU A 347 1.40 -17.86 -6.32
N ALA A 348 1.05 -16.68 -6.87
CA ALA A 348 2.03 -15.64 -7.17
C ALA A 348 2.60 -15.01 -5.88
N ILE A 349 1.79 -14.85 -4.84
CA ILE A 349 2.25 -14.33 -3.55
C ILE A 349 3.05 -15.39 -2.78
N LEU A 350 2.63 -16.65 -2.80
CA LEU A 350 3.42 -17.76 -2.25
C LEU A 350 4.80 -17.85 -2.93
N PHE A 351 4.84 -17.72 -4.26
CA PHE A 351 6.08 -17.62 -5.02
C PHE A 351 6.93 -16.42 -4.61
N ALA A 352 6.33 -15.24 -4.50
CA ALA A 352 7.05 -14.03 -4.14
C ALA A 352 7.67 -14.12 -2.73
N ASN A 353 6.92 -14.63 -1.76
CA ASN A 353 7.41 -14.87 -0.40
C ASN A 353 8.63 -15.80 -0.40
N TRP A 354 8.50 -16.97 -1.03
CA TRP A 354 9.59 -17.95 -1.12
C TRP A 354 10.83 -17.36 -1.82
N ALA A 355 10.65 -16.62 -2.91
CA ALA A 355 11.73 -16.00 -3.65
C ALA A 355 12.47 -14.95 -2.82
N TYR A 356 11.75 -14.10 -2.08
CA TYR A 356 12.36 -13.13 -1.18
C TYR A 356 13.15 -13.80 -0.06
N ARG A 357 12.60 -14.83 0.58
CA ARG A 357 13.32 -15.59 1.62
C ARG A 357 14.61 -16.20 1.08
N LEU A 358 14.56 -16.83 -0.10
CA LEU A 358 15.76 -17.40 -0.73
C LEU A 358 16.82 -16.34 -1.07
N LEU A 359 16.40 -15.20 -1.60
CA LEU A 359 17.30 -14.08 -1.89
C LEU A 359 17.93 -13.56 -0.61
N HIS A 360 17.14 -13.32 0.42
CA HIS A 360 17.59 -12.82 1.72
C HIS A 360 18.61 -13.77 2.36
N ASP A 361 18.33 -15.07 2.42
CA ASP A 361 19.24 -16.09 2.97
C ASP A 361 20.57 -16.15 2.21
N ALA A 362 20.55 -15.97 0.89
CA ALA A 362 21.76 -15.90 0.08
C ALA A 362 22.56 -14.60 0.27
N ILE A 363 21.89 -13.51 0.65
CA ILE A 363 22.49 -12.19 0.87
C ILE A 363 23.15 -12.09 2.25
N ILE A 364 22.54 -12.63 3.32
CA ILE A 364 23.01 -12.49 4.72
C ILE A 364 24.52 -12.70 4.90
N PRO A 365 25.13 -13.79 4.37
CA PRO A 365 26.56 -14.08 4.60
C PRO A 365 27.50 -13.09 3.91
N HIS A 366 27.00 -12.30 2.97
CA HIS A 366 27.78 -11.48 2.05
C HIS A 366 27.34 -10.02 1.97
N ARG A 367 26.41 -9.60 2.83
CA ARG A 367 25.75 -8.29 2.81
C ARG A 367 26.71 -7.09 2.78
N SER A 368 27.85 -7.15 3.47
CA SER A 368 28.84 -6.07 3.47
C SER A 368 29.54 -5.90 2.11
N THR A 369 29.81 -7.01 1.41
CA THR A 369 30.32 -6.99 0.05
C THR A 369 29.26 -6.49 -0.92
N LEU A 370 28.00 -6.95 -0.76
CA LEU A 370 26.88 -6.56 -1.59
C LEU A 370 26.56 -5.06 -1.50
N ALA A 371 26.59 -4.49 -0.29
CA ALA A 371 26.32 -3.08 0.00
C ALA A 371 27.25 -2.13 -0.78
N GLY A 372 28.49 -2.55 -1.05
CA GLY A 372 29.45 -1.77 -1.83
C GLY A 372 29.40 -2.03 -3.34
N SER A 373 28.35 -2.69 -3.85
CA SER A 373 28.26 -3.15 -5.24
C SER A 373 27.08 -2.54 -6.00
N ARG A 374 27.02 -2.73 -7.31
CA ARG A 374 25.87 -2.35 -8.15
C ARG A 374 24.58 -3.10 -7.82
N LEU A 375 24.67 -4.19 -7.05
CA LEU A 375 23.53 -4.97 -6.57
C LEU A 375 23.09 -4.56 -5.16
N ALA A 376 23.62 -3.46 -4.60
CA ALA A 376 23.27 -3.00 -3.25
C ALA A 376 21.77 -2.75 -3.07
N TRP A 377 21.03 -2.47 -4.15
CA TRP A 377 19.58 -2.31 -4.08
C TRP A 377 18.83 -3.59 -3.66
N LEU A 378 19.42 -4.79 -3.83
CA LEU A 378 18.83 -6.05 -3.36
C LEU A 378 18.68 -6.08 -1.83
N LEU A 379 19.46 -5.27 -1.10
CA LEU A 379 19.32 -5.11 0.36
C LEU A 379 18.04 -4.36 0.76
N LYS A 380 17.33 -3.77 -0.21
CA LYS A 380 16.08 -3.04 -0.01
C LYS A 380 14.85 -3.84 -0.39
N LEU A 381 15.03 -5.06 -0.90
CA LEU A 381 13.90 -5.94 -1.19
C LEU A 381 13.20 -6.32 0.12
N PRO A 382 11.88 -6.59 0.08
CA PRO A 382 11.20 -7.27 1.17
C PRO A 382 11.92 -8.56 1.57
N ASP A 383 11.86 -8.90 2.85
CA ASP A 383 12.38 -10.14 3.41
C ASP A 383 11.41 -11.30 3.20
N ALA A 384 10.12 -11.01 3.34
CA ALA A 384 9.04 -11.97 3.23
C ALA A 384 7.72 -11.26 2.88
N ILE A 385 6.75 -12.05 2.39
CA ILE A 385 5.36 -11.62 2.24
C ILE A 385 4.47 -12.68 2.87
N GLU A 386 3.53 -12.25 3.68
CA GLU A 386 2.54 -13.10 4.30
C GLU A 386 1.17 -12.83 3.70
N ILE A 387 0.45 -13.85 3.26
CA ILE A 387 -1.00 -13.76 3.06
C ILE A 387 -1.67 -13.84 4.43
N LEU A 388 -2.43 -12.81 4.77
CA LEU A 388 -3.00 -12.64 6.12
C LEU A 388 -4.41 -13.23 6.22
N CYS A 389 -5.23 -13.06 5.19
CA CYS A 389 -6.62 -13.46 5.26
C CYS A 389 -7.22 -13.75 3.88
N SER A 390 -8.32 -14.47 3.94
CA SER A 390 -9.24 -14.71 2.83
C SER A 390 -10.60 -14.06 3.13
N THR A 391 -11.46 -14.00 2.14
CA THR A 391 -12.86 -13.58 2.30
C THR A 391 -13.81 -14.70 2.01
N THR A 392 -14.96 -14.72 2.69
CA THR A 392 -16.00 -15.75 2.48
C THR A 392 -17.38 -15.17 2.23
N ILE A 393 -18.20 -15.94 1.49
CA ILE A 393 -19.66 -15.83 1.46
C ILE A 393 -20.22 -17.09 2.12
N GLY A 394 -20.78 -16.95 3.32
CA GLY A 394 -21.04 -18.11 4.16
C GLY A 394 -19.72 -18.82 4.49
N ASP A 395 -19.63 -20.11 4.15
CA ASP A 395 -18.44 -20.95 4.38
C ASP A 395 -17.58 -21.13 3.12
N GLU A 396 -17.97 -20.52 1.99
CA GLU A 396 -17.19 -20.59 0.75
C GLU A 396 -16.20 -19.42 0.67
N ILE A 397 -14.91 -19.73 0.54
CA ILE A 397 -13.89 -18.72 0.26
C ILE A 397 -14.11 -18.16 -1.15
N VAL A 398 -14.09 -16.85 -1.32
CA VAL A 398 -14.31 -16.18 -2.62
C VAL A 398 -13.05 -15.47 -3.13
N THR A 399 -12.26 -14.88 -2.24
CA THR A 399 -10.90 -14.41 -2.54
C THR A 399 -9.91 -15.03 -1.54
N GLU A 400 -8.98 -15.82 -2.06
CA GLU A 400 -7.95 -16.52 -1.29
C GLU A 400 -6.94 -15.54 -0.67
N CYS A 401 -6.34 -14.68 -1.50
CA CYS A 401 -5.39 -13.66 -1.09
C CYS A 401 -6.11 -12.31 -0.93
N SER A 402 -6.78 -12.10 0.20
CA SER A 402 -7.55 -10.87 0.44
C SER A 402 -6.73 -9.75 1.07
N ALA A 403 -5.66 -10.08 1.79
CA ALA A 403 -4.69 -9.11 2.27
C ALA A 403 -3.29 -9.74 2.41
N THR A 404 -2.25 -8.91 2.31
CA THR A 404 -0.88 -9.33 2.60
C THR A 404 -0.15 -8.38 3.53
N CYS A 405 0.80 -8.92 4.29
CA CYS A 405 1.82 -8.17 5.02
C CYS A 405 3.15 -8.27 4.26
N ILE A 406 3.76 -7.13 3.96
CA ILE A 406 5.09 -7.02 3.36
C ILE A 406 6.07 -6.74 4.49
N ILE A 407 7.03 -7.63 4.68
CA ILE A 407 7.91 -7.63 5.85
C ILE A 407 9.31 -7.17 5.42
N TYR A 408 9.85 -6.23 6.18
CA TYR A 408 11.19 -5.68 6.03
C TYR A 408 11.96 -5.84 7.33
N LYS A 409 13.11 -6.48 7.31
CA LYS A 409 13.93 -6.74 8.49
C LYS A 409 15.28 -6.07 8.32
N ASP A 410 15.59 -5.17 9.25
CA ASP A 410 16.90 -4.56 9.25
C ASP A 410 17.99 -5.62 9.53
N PHE A 411 18.99 -5.71 8.65
CA PHE A 411 20.04 -6.72 8.76
C PHE A 411 20.86 -6.61 10.07
N GLU A 412 20.98 -5.41 10.65
CA GLU A 412 21.82 -5.14 11.82
C GLU A 412 21.00 -5.04 13.10
N SER A 413 19.94 -4.22 13.13
CA SER A 413 19.10 -4.03 14.32
C SER A 413 18.06 -5.15 14.52
N LYS A 414 17.77 -5.93 13.48
CA LYS A 414 16.70 -6.95 13.45
C LYS A 414 15.30 -6.39 13.68
N LEU A 415 15.14 -5.07 13.67
CA LEU A 415 13.83 -4.44 13.72
C LEU A 415 13.04 -4.85 12.47
N VAL A 416 11.82 -5.31 12.71
CA VAL A 416 10.86 -5.66 11.67
C VAL A 416 10.00 -4.44 11.41
N ARG A 417 9.73 -4.18 10.12
CA ARG A 417 8.77 -3.19 9.66
C ARG A 417 7.81 -3.81 8.69
N ARG A 418 6.57 -3.35 8.76
CA ARG A 418 5.51 -3.86 7.90
C ARG A 418 4.96 -2.78 6.97
N SER A 419 4.36 -3.26 5.90
CA SER A 419 3.47 -2.53 5.00
C SER A 419 2.37 -3.51 4.60
N PHE A 420 1.21 -3.00 4.23
CA PHE A 420 0.03 -3.84 4.09
C PHE A 420 -0.60 -3.66 2.73
N THR A 421 -1.23 -4.72 2.25
CA THR A 421 -2.04 -4.67 1.04
C THR A 421 -3.40 -5.31 1.32
N CYS A 422 -4.47 -4.77 0.76
CA CYS A 422 -5.84 -5.26 0.95
C CYS A 422 -6.58 -5.23 -0.39
N GLN A 423 -7.19 -6.34 -0.79
CA GLN A 423 -8.08 -6.40 -1.95
C GLN A 423 -9.41 -5.67 -1.71
N PHE A 424 -9.81 -5.62 -0.44
CA PHE A 424 -11.01 -4.94 0.06
C PHE A 424 -10.74 -3.47 0.41
N HIS A 425 -11.81 -2.75 0.70
CA HIS A 425 -11.81 -1.32 1.00
C HIS A 425 -12.14 -1.08 2.47
N PRO A 426 -11.16 -1.12 3.40
CA PRO A 426 -11.42 -0.87 4.81
C PRO A 426 -11.88 0.58 5.09
N GLU A 427 -11.69 1.48 4.14
CA GLU A 427 -12.17 2.87 4.17
C GLU A 427 -13.64 3.03 3.75
N LEU A 428 -14.21 2.05 3.05
CA LEU A 428 -15.60 2.10 2.61
C LEU A 428 -16.52 1.45 3.65
N LEU A 429 -17.64 2.12 3.92
CA LEU A 429 -18.71 1.58 4.74
C LEU A 429 -19.62 0.70 3.87
N SER A 430 -20.54 -0.05 4.50
CA SER A 430 -21.44 -0.99 3.83
C SER A 430 -22.35 -0.38 2.74
N ASP A 431 -22.53 0.94 2.74
CA ASP A 431 -23.28 1.65 1.69
C ASP A 431 -22.47 1.90 0.41
N LEU A 432 -21.14 1.67 0.43
CA LEU A 432 -20.21 1.88 -0.68
C LEU A 432 -20.34 3.28 -1.29
N ARG A 433 -20.40 4.31 -0.45
CA ARG A 433 -20.53 5.71 -0.89
C ARG A 433 -19.31 6.53 -0.50
N THR A 434 -19.03 7.51 -1.34
CA THR A 434 -18.08 8.57 -1.03
C THR A 434 -18.63 9.47 0.08
N VAL A 435 -17.79 9.82 1.04
CA VAL A 435 -18.13 10.81 2.06
C VAL A 435 -18.58 12.12 1.40
N GLY A 436 -19.64 12.74 1.91
CA GLY A 436 -20.23 13.96 1.34
C GLY A 436 -21.35 13.71 0.31
N MET A 437 -21.48 12.49 -0.22
CA MET A 437 -22.67 12.04 -0.96
C MET A 437 -23.76 11.44 -0.05
N ALA A 438 -23.37 11.06 1.17
CA ALA A 438 -24.22 10.58 2.25
C ALA A 438 -24.01 11.42 3.51
N GLU A 439 -24.83 11.18 4.55
CA GLU A 439 -24.56 11.70 5.88
C GLU A 439 -23.19 11.16 6.36
N PRO A 440 -22.21 12.04 6.65
CA PRO A 440 -20.88 11.61 7.07
C PRO A 440 -20.96 10.74 8.32
N PRO A 441 -20.18 9.65 8.41
CA PRO A 441 -20.22 8.80 9.58
C PRO A 441 -19.70 9.53 10.82
N THR A 442 -20.41 9.37 11.93
CA THR A 442 -19.97 9.88 13.23
C THR A 442 -18.83 9.04 13.79
N TYR A 443 -18.08 9.57 14.75
CA TYR A 443 -17.04 8.81 15.46
C TYR A 443 -17.59 7.50 16.06
N ALA A 444 -18.81 7.57 16.64
CA ALA A 444 -19.49 6.39 17.19
C ALA A 444 -19.83 5.35 16.11
N ARG A 445 -20.27 5.78 14.91
CA ARG A 445 -20.51 4.87 13.77
C ARG A 445 -19.21 4.20 13.33
N LEU A 446 -18.12 4.97 13.19
CA LEU A 446 -16.80 4.45 12.82
C LEU A 446 -16.27 3.45 13.86
N LYS A 447 -16.50 3.69 15.17
CA LYS A 447 -16.12 2.75 16.23
C LYS A 447 -16.82 1.39 16.16
N THR A 448 -17.97 1.31 15.52
CA THR A 448 -18.70 0.05 15.33
C THR A 448 -18.48 -0.58 13.96
N ASP A 449 -17.84 0.15 13.04
CA ASP A 449 -17.54 -0.31 11.70
C ASP A 449 -16.22 -1.10 11.69
N ASP A 450 -16.29 -2.35 11.26
CA ASP A 450 -15.15 -3.27 11.26
C ASP A 450 -14.07 -2.85 10.26
N GLY A 451 -14.47 -2.33 9.10
CA GLY A 451 -13.56 -1.78 8.08
C GLY A 451 -12.78 -0.58 8.62
N ALA A 452 -13.47 0.41 9.19
CA ALA A 452 -12.83 1.60 9.73
C ALA A 452 -11.88 1.28 10.90
N ARG A 453 -12.24 0.32 11.76
CA ARG A 453 -11.35 -0.20 12.81
C ARG A 453 -10.13 -0.90 12.24
N LEU A 454 -10.33 -1.72 11.20
CA LEU A 454 -9.23 -2.40 10.53
C LEU A 454 -8.29 -1.39 9.86
N PHE A 455 -8.82 -0.39 9.15
CA PHE A 455 -8.03 0.71 8.57
C PHE A 455 -7.18 1.41 9.64
N ALA A 456 -7.79 1.81 10.75
CA ALA A 456 -7.08 2.45 11.86
C ALA A 456 -6.01 1.53 12.47
N ARG A 457 -6.27 0.21 12.56
CA ARG A 457 -5.30 -0.77 13.07
C ARG A 457 -4.11 -0.94 12.14
N LEU A 458 -4.32 -1.03 10.82
CA LEU A 458 -3.24 -1.10 9.84
C LEU A 458 -2.35 0.14 9.88
N LEU A 459 -2.95 1.33 10.05
CA LEU A 459 -2.19 2.56 10.27
C LEU A 459 -1.42 2.53 11.59
N TYR A 460 -2.08 2.20 12.69
CA TYR A 460 -1.47 2.17 14.03
C TYR A 460 -0.27 1.23 14.10
N GLU A 461 -0.44 -0.03 13.68
CA GLU A 461 0.63 -1.03 13.76
C GLU A 461 1.76 -0.71 12.78
N GLY A 462 1.45 -0.21 11.56
CA GLY A 462 2.50 0.16 10.61
C GLY A 462 3.28 1.42 10.99
N MET A 463 2.73 2.29 11.85
CA MET A 463 3.40 3.49 12.38
C MET A 463 4.35 3.20 13.56
N GLN A 464 4.15 2.11 14.31
CA GLN A 464 5.00 1.76 15.46
C GLN A 464 6.40 1.25 15.08
N GLU A 465 6.56 0.80 13.84
CA GLU A 465 7.74 0.06 13.34
C GLU A 465 8.61 0.87 12.36
#